data_AF-A0A6A6DE18-F1
#
_entry.id   AF-A0A6A6DE18-F1
#
_cell.length_a   1.000
_cell.length_b   1.000
_cell.length_c   1.000
_cell.angle_alpha   90.00
_cell.angle_beta   90.00
_cell.angle_gamma   90.00
#
_symmetry.space_group_name_H-M   'P 1'
#
loop_
_entity.id
_entity.type
_entity.pdbx_description
1 polymer ?
#
loop_
_entity_poly.entity_id
_entity_poly.type
_entity_poly.pdbx_seq_one_letter_code
_entity_poly.pdbx_strand_id
1 'polypeptide(L)' 'YWFNIVNTTAAPDGIERVILSINGTVPGPTIIADWGDTVVIHVTNSMENNGTGIHFHGIRQNYTNQMDGVPSITQC' A
#
# COMPACT_ATOMS: atom_id res chain seq x y z
N TYR A 1 -8.37 -4.94 -6.37
CA TYR A 1 -8.44 -4.26 -5.05
C TYR A 1 -8.39 -2.75 -5.24
N TRP A 2 -9.02 -2.01 -4.31
CA TRP A 2 -8.99 -0.55 -4.27
C TRP A 2 -8.46 -0.11 -2.92
N PHE A 3 -7.30 0.55 -2.93
CA PHE A 3 -6.60 1.05 -1.76
C PHE A 3 -6.63 2.56 -1.77
N ASN A 4 -7.10 3.14 -0.67
CA ASN A 4 -7.01 4.56 -0.41
C ASN A 4 -6.01 4.78 0.73
N ILE A 5 -4.92 5.46 0.43
CA ILE A 5 -3.87 5.81 1.39
C ILE A 5 -4.29 7.11 2.08
N VAL A 6 -4.50 7.03 3.40
CA VAL A 6 -4.99 8.15 4.21
C VAL A 6 -4.25 8.23 5.53
N ASN A 7 -4.10 9.46 6.03
CA ASN A 7 -3.76 9.71 7.42
C ASN A 7 -5.00 9.47 8.28
N THR A 8 -4.87 8.65 9.32
CA THR A 8 -5.93 8.40 10.30
C THR A 8 -5.38 8.53 11.71
N THR A 9 -6.23 8.82 12.69
CA THR A 9 -5.84 8.80 14.11
C THR A 9 -6.21 7.44 14.70
N ALA A 10 -5.24 6.75 15.30
CA ALA A 10 -5.50 5.51 16.03
C ALA A 10 -4.52 5.30 17.19
N ALA A 11 -4.84 4.34 18.08
CA ALA A 11 -4.09 4.01 19.29
C ALA A 11 -3.75 2.50 19.35
N PRO A 12 -2.95 1.96 18.43
CA PRO A 12 -2.66 0.51 18.39
C PRO A 12 -1.92 0.00 19.65
N ASP A 13 -1.23 0.88 20.36
CA ASP A 13 -0.56 0.64 21.64
C ASP A 13 -1.22 1.35 22.82
N GLY A 14 -2.47 1.81 22.66
CA GLY A 14 -3.24 2.53 23.67
C GLY A 14 -2.98 4.04 23.74
N ILE A 15 -2.11 4.59 22.89
CA ILE A 15 -1.86 6.04 22.79
C ILE A 15 -2.14 6.54 21.37
N GLU A 16 -3.06 7.50 21.25
CA GLU A 16 -3.45 8.08 19.97
C GLU A 16 -2.31 8.80 19.26
N ARG A 17 -2.20 8.55 17.96
CA ARG A 17 -1.31 9.27 17.05
C ARG A 17 -1.85 9.20 15.63
N VAL A 18 -1.41 10.13 14.79
CA VAL A 18 -1.64 10.05 13.34
C VAL A 18 -0.79 8.91 12.79
N ILE A 19 -1.41 8.02 12.03
CA ILE A 19 -0.77 6.91 11.33
C ILE A 19 -1.16 6.92 9.86
N LEU A 20 -0.28 6.38 9.03
CA LEU A 20 -0.58 6.04 7.65
C LEU A 20 -1.40 4.75 7.63
N SER A 21 -2.51 4.73 6.88
CA SER A 21 -3.39 3.57 6.79
C SER A 21 -3.85 3.31 5.36
N ILE A 22 -4.27 2.07 5.11
CA ILE A 22 -4.96 1.68 3.88
C ILE A 22 -6.43 1.51 4.24
N ASN A 23 -7.30 2.27 3.59
CA ASN A 23 -8.75 2.29 3.82
C ASN A 23 -9.12 2.56 5.29
N GLY A 24 -8.33 3.38 6.00
CA GLY A 24 -8.59 3.77 7.40
C GLY A 24 -8.24 2.73 8.46
N THR A 25 -7.65 1.59 8.08
CA THR A 25 -7.31 0.50 9.00
C THR A 25 -5.82 0.23 9.07
N VAL A 26 -5.36 -0.15 10.26
CA VAL A 26 -4.02 -0.68 10.52
C VAL A 26 -4.15 -1.92 11.43
N PRO A 27 -3.71 -3.12 10.99
CA PRO A 27 -3.14 -3.43 9.68
C PRO A 27 -4.09 -3.12 8.51
N GLY A 28 -3.53 -2.85 7.34
CA GLY A 28 -4.32 -2.67 6.12
C GLY A 28 -5.02 -3.97 5.67
N PRO A 29 -5.90 -3.91 4.66
CA PRO A 29 -6.61 -5.08 4.16
C PRO A 29 -5.65 -6.18 3.69
N THR A 30 -5.93 -7.43 4.06
CA THR A 30 -5.18 -8.59 3.55
C THR A 30 -5.54 -8.84 2.09
N ILE A 31 -4.54 -9.00 1.25
CA ILE A 31 -4.69 -9.50 -0.11
C ILE A 31 -4.57 -11.03 -0.05
N ILE A 32 -5.57 -11.72 -0.56
CA ILE A 32 -5.56 -13.18 -0.69
C ILE A 32 -5.74 -13.49 -2.17
N ALA A 33 -4.89 -14.37 -2.70
CA ALA A 33 -4.90 -14.83 -4.08
C ALA A 33 -4.29 -16.23 -4.13
N ASP A 34 -4.61 -16.99 -5.17
CA ASP A 34 -4.01 -18.29 -5.42
C ASP A 34 -2.75 -18.17 -6.29
N TRP A 35 -1.94 -19.23 -6.29
CA TRP A 35 -0.73 -19.25 -7.11
C TRP A 35 -1.08 -19.19 -8.60
N GLY A 36 -0.53 -18.19 -9.28
CA GLY A 36 -0.75 -17.96 -10.71
C GLY A 36 -1.77 -16.85 -11.00
N ASP A 37 -2.48 -16.37 -9.98
CA ASP A 37 -3.42 -15.26 -10.14
C ASP A 37 -2.71 -13.96 -10.53
N THR A 38 -3.41 -13.15 -11.32
CA THR A 38 -3.02 -11.75 -11.56
C THR A 38 -3.78 -10.85 -10.60
N VAL A 39 -3.04 -10.15 -9.75
CA VAL A 39 -3.60 -9.22 -8.78
C VAL A 39 -3.53 -7.79 -9.31
N VAL A 40 -4.69 -7.15 -9.49
CA VAL A 40 -4.77 -5.73 -9.88
C VAL A 40 -5.18 -4.92 -8.66
N ILE A 41 -4.37 -3.91 -8.33
CA ILE A 41 -4.58 -3.03 -7.17
C ILE A 41 -4.51 -1.60 -7.67
N HIS A 42 -5.59 -0.86 -7.45
CA HIS A 42 -5.62 0.55 -7.71
C HIS A 42 -5.33 1.29 -6.41
N VAL A 43 -4.31 2.14 -6.43
CA VAL A 43 -3.86 2.89 -5.27
C VAL A 43 -4.18 4.37 -5.48
N THR A 44 -5.01 4.92 -4.62
CA THR A 44 -5.30 6.35 -4.54
C THR A 44 -4.55 6.93 -3.36
N ASN A 45 -3.77 7.97 -3.59
CA ASN A 45 -3.15 8.75 -2.54
C ASN A 45 -4.06 9.92 -2.15
N SER A 46 -4.66 9.84 -0.95
CA SER A 46 -5.50 10.91 -0.40
C SER A 46 -4.83 11.63 0.77
N MET A 47 -3.51 11.48 0.93
CA MET A 47 -2.73 12.31 1.84
C MET A 47 -2.54 13.70 1.24
N GLU A 48 -2.48 14.71 2.10
CA GLU A 48 -2.34 16.10 1.65
C GLU A 48 -0.94 16.44 1.14
N ASN A 49 0.12 15.93 1.81
CA ASN A 49 1.45 16.52 1.71
C ASN A 49 2.57 15.52 1.29
N ASN A 50 2.23 14.26 0.99
CA ASN A 50 3.22 13.22 0.71
C ASN A 50 2.92 12.49 -0.60
N GLY A 51 3.95 12.18 -1.39
CA GLY A 51 3.88 11.10 -2.38
C GLY A 51 3.83 9.72 -1.70
N THR A 52 3.53 8.67 -2.45
CA THR A 52 3.48 7.30 -1.91
C THR A 52 3.85 6.24 -2.93
N GLY A 53 4.35 5.11 -2.45
CA GLY A 53 4.61 3.88 -3.21
C GLY A 53 4.23 2.66 -2.37
N ILE A 54 3.78 1.59 -3.02
CA ILE A 54 3.40 0.33 -2.36
C ILE A 54 4.27 -0.79 -2.92
N HIS A 55 5.19 -1.28 -2.09
CA HIS A 55 6.04 -2.42 -2.44
C HIS A 55 5.41 -3.74 -1.99
N PHE A 56 5.34 -4.71 -2.90
CA PHE A 56 4.81 -6.04 -2.63
C PHE A 56 5.94 -6.97 -2.21
N HIS A 57 6.31 -6.89 -0.93
CA HIS A 57 7.43 -7.63 -0.37
C HIS A 57 7.37 -9.13 -0.70
N GLY A 58 8.42 -9.65 -1.34
CA GLY A 58 8.54 -11.06 -1.70
C GLY A 58 7.94 -11.44 -3.07
N ILE A 59 7.22 -10.53 -3.74
CA ILE A 59 6.76 -10.76 -5.12
C ILE A 59 7.93 -10.50 -6.08
N ARG A 60 8.25 -11.49 -6.92
CA ARG A 60 9.41 -11.44 -7.82
C ARG A 60 9.35 -10.32 -8.87
N GLN A 61 8.15 -9.85 -9.24
CA GLN A 61 7.92 -8.89 -10.32
C GLN A 61 8.61 -9.28 -11.65
N ASN A 62 8.59 -10.58 -11.99
CA ASN A 62 9.20 -11.08 -13.21
C ASN A 62 8.51 -10.47 -14.45
N TYR A 63 9.26 -9.74 -15.27
CA TYR A 63 8.76 -8.94 -16.41
C TYR A 63 7.71 -7.86 -16.06
N THR A 64 7.59 -7.49 -14.78
CA THR A 64 6.61 -6.53 -14.25
C THR A 64 7.27 -5.52 -13.30
N ASN A 65 8.56 -5.22 -13.50
CA ASN A 65 9.40 -4.39 -12.61
C ASN A 65 8.79 -3.00 -12.29
N GLN A 66 8.07 -2.40 -13.23
CA GLN A 66 7.35 -1.13 -13.02
C GLN A 66 6.26 -1.21 -11.93
N MET A 67 5.87 -2.41 -11.51
CA MET A 67 4.88 -2.66 -10.45
C MET A 67 5.55 -2.94 -9.08
N ASP A 68 6.87 -2.83 -8.97
CA ASP A 68 7.61 -3.14 -7.73
C ASP A 68 7.41 -2.10 -6.62
N GLY A 69 7.00 -0.88 -6.95
CA GLY A 69 6.57 0.07 -5.93
C GLY A 69 7.67 0.86 -5.22
N VAL A 70 8.91 0.88 -5.74
CA VAL A 70 10.04 1.57 -5.12
C VAL A 70 10.26 2.95 -5.74
N PRO A 71 9.96 4.05 -5.02
CA PRO A 71 10.11 5.40 -5.54
C PRO A 71 11.54 5.70 -5.98
N SER A 72 11.69 6.41 -7.09
CA SER A 72 12.97 6.75 -7.74
C SER A 72 13.79 5.57 -8.29
N ILE A 73 13.28 4.33 -8.21
CA ILE A 73 13.91 3.15 -8.82
C ILE A 73 13.00 2.55 -9.88
N THR A 74 11.77 2.18 -9.51
CA THR A 74 10.83 1.51 -10.43
C THR A 74 9.67 2.41 -10.84
N GLN A 75 9.45 3.52 -10.13
CA GLN A 75 8.44 4.54 -10.43
C GLN A 75 8.81 5.91 -9.86
N CYS A 76 8.16 6.97 -10.38
CA CYS A 76 8.26 8.34 -9.86
C CYS A 76 7.48 8.51 -8.55
#